data_AF-A0A645HZ93-F1
#
_entry.id   AF-A0A645HZ93-F1
#
_cell.length_a   1.000
_cell.length_b   1.000
_cell.length_c   1.000
_cell.angle_alpha   90.00
_cell.angle_beta   90.00
_cell.angle_gamma   90.00
#
_symmetry.space_group_name_H-M   'P 1'
#
loop_
_entity.id
_entity.type
_entity.pdbx_description
1 polymer ?
#
loop_
_entity_poly.entity_id
_entity_poly.type
_entity_poly.pdbx_seq_one_letter_code
_entity_poly.pdbx_strand_id
1 'polypeptide(L)' 'MKQVYCLYRVSTVQQLREDDIPMQWQACREFAAKHQWGIIKELYEKGISGFNTTIQDRKVLQQIKKDAEL' A
#
# COMPACT_ATOMS: atom_id res chain seq x y z
N MET A 1 -2.71 -15.55 14.54
CA MET A 1 -2.23 -15.09 13.21
C MET A 1 -2.46 -13.59 13.12
N LYS A 2 -1.44 -12.78 12.88
CA LYS A 2 -1.66 -11.33 12.71
C LYS A 2 -2.33 -11.07 11.37
N GLN A 3 -3.35 -10.22 11.36
CA GLN A 3 -3.98 -9.75 10.14
C GLN A 3 -3.42 -8.37 9.79
N VAL A 4 -3.05 -8.18 8.53
CA VAL A 4 -2.36 -6.96 8.08
C VAL A 4 -2.95 -6.43 6.77
N TYR A 5 -2.78 -5.13 6.57
CA TYR A 5 -3.07 -4.46 5.31
C TYR A 5 -1.76 -4.17 4.58
N CYS A 6 -1.79 -4.19 3.25
CA CYS A 6 -0.69 -3.73 2.42
C CYS A 6 -1.12 -2.53 1.58
N LEU A 7 -0.29 -1.47 1.58
CA LEU A 7 -0.45 -0.30 0.72
C LEU A 7 0.75 -0.20 -0.23
N TYR A 8 0.47 -0.19 -1.53
CA TYR A 8 1.46 -0.04 -2.59
C TYR A 8 1.32 1.33 -3.24
N ARG A 9 2.42 2.06 -3.45
CA ARG A 9 2.33 3.46 -3.88
C ARG A 9 3.47 3.86 -4.80
N VAL A 10 3.13 4.54 -5.89
CA VAL A 10 4.08 5.21 -6.79
C VAL A 10 3.75 6.69 -6.90
N SER A 11 4.78 7.52 -7.09
CA SER A 11 4.65 8.98 -7.09
C SER A 11 4.03 9.50 -8.36
N THR A 12 4.32 8.87 -9.49
CA THR A 12 3.86 9.30 -10.81
C THR A 12 3.19 8.14 -11.54
N VAL A 13 2.38 8.48 -12.54
CA VAL A 13 1.75 7.49 -13.42
C VAL A 13 2.78 6.77 -14.29
N GLN A 14 3.90 7.42 -14.61
CA GLN A 14 4.98 6.83 -15.41
C GLN A 14 5.56 5.57 -14.77
N GLN A 15 5.77 5.58 -13.45
CA GLN A 15 6.27 4.44 -12.69
C GLN A 15 5.38 3.19 -12.77
N LEU A 16 4.10 3.33 -13.13
CA LEU A 16 3.23 2.17 -13.36
C LEU A 16 3.66 1.33 -14.55
N ARG A 17 4.45 1.90 -15.47
CA ARG A 17 5.01 1.20 -16.64
C ARG A 17 6.35 0.53 -16.32
N GLU A 18 6.91 0.80 -15.15
CA GLU A 18 8.23 0.33 -14.70
C GLU A 18 8.12 -0.85 -13.71
N ASP A 19 6.95 -1.50 -13.64
CA ASP A 19 6.65 -2.65 -12.76
C ASP A 19 6.87 -2.42 -11.25
N ASP A 20 6.96 -1.16 -10.82
CA ASP A 20 7.16 -0.79 -9.41
C ASP A 20 6.09 -1.37 -8.46
N ILE A 21 4.82 -1.38 -8.89
CA ILE A 21 3.71 -1.91 -8.07
C ILE A 21 3.75 -3.44 -7.97
N PRO A 22 3.87 -4.22 -9.07
CA PRO A 22 4.11 -5.66 -9.00
C PRO A 22 5.29 -6.06 -8.08
N MET A 23 6.42 -5.36 -8.18
CA MET A 23 7.59 -5.61 -7.33
C MET A 23 7.27 -5.37 -5.84
N GLN A 24 6.61 -4.25 -5.50
CA GLN A 24 6.19 -3.96 -4.12
C GLN A 24 5.20 -5.01 -3.60
N TRP A 25 4.26 -5.45 -4.45
CA TRP A 25 3.27 -6.47 -4.12
C TRP A 25 3.94 -7.78 -3.71
N GLN A 26 4.89 -8.26 -4.52
CA GLN A 26 5.63 -9.49 -4.24
C GLN A 26 6.42 -9.37 -2.93
N ALA A 27 7.16 -8.28 -2.74
CA ALA A 27 7.96 -8.06 -1.54
C ALA A 27 7.12 -8.07 -0.25
N CYS A 28 5.94 -7.45 -0.26
CA CYS A 28 5.04 -7.48 0.89
C CYS A 28 4.48 -8.87 1.19
N ARG A 29 4.14 -9.66 0.15
CA ARG A 29 3.62 -11.02 0.33
C ARG A 29 4.68 -11.98 0.84
N GLU A 30 5.90 -11.89 0.34
CA GLU A 30 7.04 -12.66 0.85
C GLU A 30 7.31 -12.33 2.32
N PHE A 31 7.28 -11.05 2.69
CA PHE A 31 7.43 -10.62 4.07
C PHE A 31 6.31 -11.17 4.97
N ALA A 32 5.05 -11.01 4.58
CA ALA A 32 3.92 -11.53 5.34
C ALA A 32 3.97 -13.06 5.50
N ALA A 33 4.32 -13.79 4.43
CA ALA A 33 4.47 -15.24 4.46
C ALA A 33 5.57 -15.69 5.42
N LYS A 34 6.74 -15.03 5.39
CA LYS A 34 7.86 -15.29 6.31
C LYS A 34 7.47 -15.13 7.78
N HIS A 35 6.52 -14.24 8.07
CA HIS A 35 6.03 -13.96 9.41
C HIS A 35 4.71 -14.65 9.76
N GLN A 36 4.17 -15.50 8.87
CA GLN A 36 2.88 -16.16 9.03
C GLN A 36 1.75 -15.15 9.32
N TRP A 37 1.76 -14.01 8.62
CA TRP A 37 0.72 -12.99 8.70
C TRP A 37 -0.29 -13.18 7.57
N GLY A 38 -1.57 -12.94 7.87
CA GLY A 38 -2.64 -12.94 6.89
C GLY A 38 -2.83 -11.54 6.32
N ILE A 39 -2.53 -11.36 5.04
CA ILE A 39 -2.90 -10.12 4.32
C ILE A 39 -4.40 -10.17 4.06
N ILE A 40 -5.15 -9.23 4.65
CA ILE A 40 -6.62 -9.16 4.53
C ILE A 40 -7.12 -8.04 3.64
N LYS A 41 -6.24 -7.11 3.24
CA LYS A 41 -6.54 -6.02 2.31
C LYS A 41 -5.30 -5.57 1.56
N GLU A 42 -5.43 -5.42 0.25
CA GLU A 42 -4.39 -4.88 -0.64
C GLU A 42 -4.90 -3.58 -1.26
N LEU A 43 -4.17 -2.49 -1.04
CA LEU A 43 -4.56 -1.13 -1.37
C LEU A 43 -3.48 -0.47 -2.22
N TYR A 44 -3.88 0.47 -3.08
CA TYR A 44 -3.01 1.02 -4.11
C TYR A 44 -3.18 2.54 -4.23
N GLU A 45 -2.07 3.25 -4.33
CA GLU A 45 -2.02 4.68 -4.64
C GLU A 45 -1.12 4.91 -5.86
N LYS A 46 -1.76 5.02 -7.03
CA LYS A 46 -1.09 5.08 -8.33
C LYS A 46 -0.96 6.52 -8.80
N GLY A 47 0.25 7.09 -8.73
CA GLY A 47 0.50 8.48 -9.11
C GLY A 47 0.21 9.49 -8.00
N ILE A 48 0.36 9.07 -6.75
CA ILE A 48 0.14 9.91 -5.57
C ILE A 48 1.49 10.16 -4.91
N SER A 49 1.98 11.40 -4.96
CA SER A 49 3.25 11.76 -4.32
C SER A 49 3.10 11.81 -2.80
N GLY A 50 3.94 11.07 -2.07
CA GLY A 50 3.97 11.14 -0.61
C GLY A 50 4.50 12.47 -0.06
N PHE A 51 5.09 13.32 -0.91
CA PHE A 51 5.61 14.63 -0.56
C PHE A 51 4.66 15.76 -0.99
N ASN A 52 4.16 15.73 -2.23
CA ASN A 52 3.31 16.80 -2.77
C ASN A 52 1.83 16.64 -2.39
N THR A 53 1.37 15.42 -2.11
CA THR A 53 -0.03 15.17 -1.74
C THR A 53 -0.14 15.09 -0.23
N THR A 54 -0.96 15.98 0.34
CA THR A 54 -1.18 16.00 1.78
C THR A 54 -1.81 14.69 2.26
N ILE A 55 -1.63 14.37 3.54
CA ILE A 55 -2.22 13.16 4.12
C ILE A 55 -3.75 13.19 3.99
N GLN A 56 -4.37 14.36 4.14
CA GLN A 56 -5.81 14.56 4.04
C GLN A 56 -6.36 14.20 2.66
N ASP A 57 -5.61 14.50 1.60
CA ASP A 57 -6.03 14.23 0.21
C ASP A 57 -5.78 12.77 -0.23
N ARG A 58 -5.00 12.02 0.55
CA ARG A 58 -4.69 10.60 0.30
C ARG A 58 -5.83 9.70 0.77
N LYS A 59 -6.87 9.57 -0.06
CA LYS A 59 -8.11 8.83 0.25
C LYS A 59 -7.86 7.41 0.78
N VAL A 60 -6.92 6.68 0.18
CA VAL A 60 -6.59 5.31 0.60
C VAL A 60 -5.91 5.31 1.97
N LEU A 61 -4.97 6.23 2.20
CA LEU A 61 -4.34 6.39 3.50
C LEU A 61 -5.34 6.81 4.59
N GLN A 62 -6.30 7.67 4.26
CA GLN A 62 -7.39 8.03 5.18
C GLN A 62 -8.27 6.83 5.52
N GLN A 63 -8.55 5.95 4.55
CA GLN A 63 -9.28 4.71 4.82
C GLN A 63 -8.49 3.78 5.76
N ILE A 64 -7.18 3.62 5.54
CA ILE A 64 -6.34 2.79 6.41
C ILE A 64 -6.34 3.31 7.84
N LYS A 65 -6.26 4.63 8.02
CA LYS A 65 -6.32 5.24 9.35
C LYS A 65 -7.63 4.91 10.07
N LYS A 66 -8.76 5.09 9.38
CA LYS A 66 -10.08 4.75 9.93
C LYS A 66 -10.21 3.26 10.25
N ASP A 67 -9.75 2.40 9.34
CA ASP A 67 -9.80 0.94 9.53
C ASP A 67 -8.91 0.48 10.70
N ALA A 68 -7.85 1.21 11.03
CA ALA A 68 -6.93 0.92 12.14
C ALA A 68 -7.38 1.47 13.49
N GLU A 69 -8.36 2.37 13.52
CA GLU A 69 -8.98 2.91 14.74
C GLU A 69 -10.12 2.02 15.26
N LEU A 70 -10.56 1.03 14.47
CA LEU A 70 -11.57 0.02 14.81
C LEU A 70 -10.95 -1.16 15.58
#